data_AF-A0A3R7AA02-F1
#
_entry.id   AF-A0A3R7AA02-F1
#
_cell.length_a   1.000
_cell.length_b   1.000
_cell.length_c   1.000
_cell.angle_alpha   90.00
_cell.angle_beta   90.00
_cell.angle_gamma   90.00
#
_symmetry.space_group_name_H-M   'P 1'
#
loop_
_entity.id
_entity.type
_entity.pdbx_description
1 polymer ?
#
loop_
_entity_poly.entity_id
_entity_poly.type
_entity_poly.pdbx_seq_one_letter_code
_entity_poly.pdbx_strand_id
1 'polypeptide(L)'
;MELEDWDDLDADVAAAADAAISQADKYHISVANIMATFDLATKIDLKELVMNARNVEYNPRVVVVGMKAVPELEIVARKVESIVRVSTKIGFTAATAQFLSVRNITATAKTPHPIRLEGILTQHSSFCTVSV
;
A
#
# COMPACT_ATOMS: atom_id res chain seq x y z
N MET A 1 43.51 -24.48 10.20
CA MET A 1 42.05 -24.24 10.22
C MET A 1 41.74 -23.78 8.81
N GLU A 2 41.45 -24.74 7.94
CA GLU A 2 41.13 -24.47 6.54
C GLU A 2 39.77 -23.77 6.52
N LEU A 3 39.72 -22.62 5.83
CA LEU A 3 38.50 -21.85 5.62
C LEU A 3 37.67 -22.62 4.59
N GLU A 4 36.50 -23.08 5.00
CA GLU A 4 35.48 -23.61 4.08
C GLU A 4 35.09 -22.52 3.09
N ASP A 5 35.39 -22.74 1.81
CA ASP A 5 34.98 -21.89 0.69
C ASP A 5 33.45 -22.04 0.50
N TRP A 6 32.71 -20.97 0.79
CA TRP A 6 31.26 -20.92 0.72
C TRP A 6 30.70 -20.63 -0.70
N ASP A 7 31.58 -20.59 -1.72
CA ASP A 7 31.21 -20.19 -3.09
C ASP A 7 30.73 -21.34 -3.98
N ASP A 8 30.79 -22.60 -3.51
CA ASP A 8 30.20 -23.76 -4.20
C ASP A 8 28.71 -23.94 -3.81
N LEU A 9 27.91 -22.88 -3.92
CA LEU A 9 26.45 -23.02 -3.95
C LEU A 9 26.07 -23.75 -5.23
N ASP A 10 25.91 -25.07 -5.11
CA ASP A 10 25.48 -25.99 -6.18
C ASP A 10 24.44 -25.29 -7.09
N ALA A 11 24.79 -25.11 -8.37
CA ALA A 11 23.90 -24.54 -9.37
C ALA A 11 22.57 -25.31 -9.46
N ASP A 12 22.57 -26.58 -9.04
CA ASP A 12 21.40 -27.44 -8.91
C ASP A 12 20.47 -27.04 -7.76
N VAL A 13 21.00 -26.49 -6.65
CA VAL A 13 20.21 -25.95 -5.53
C VAL A 13 19.57 -24.61 -5.92
N ALA A 14 20.29 -23.77 -6.65
CA ALA A 14 19.74 -22.54 -7.22
C ALA A 14 18.63 -22.84 -8.26
N ALA A 15 18.85 -23.82 -9.15
CA ALA A 15 17.85 -24.25 -10.12
C ALA A 15 16.63 -24.93 -9.46
N ALA A 16 16.84 -25.69 -8.38
CA ALA A 16 15.74 -26.27 -7.60
C ALA A 16 14.94 -25.20 -6.84
N ALA A 17 15.61 -24.15 -6.35
CA ALA A 17 14.94 -22.99 -5.75
C ALA A 17 14.11 -22.23 -6.81
N ASP A 18 14.66 -22.00 -8.00
CA ASP A 18 13.93 -21.37 -9.12
C ASP A 18 12.74 -22.21 -9.61
N ALA A 19 12.89 -23.55 -9.65
CA ALA A 19 11.79 -24.46 -9.97
C ALA A 19 10.71 -24.48 -8.87
N ALA A 20 11.08 -24.36 -7.59
CA ALA A 20 10.14 -24.23 -6.48
C ALA A 20 9.41 -22.87 -6.51
N ILE A 21 10.10 -21.79 -6.91
CA ILE A 21 9.51 -20.47 -7.15
C ILE A 21 8.48 -20.55 -8.30
N SER A 22 8.73 -21.34 -9.34
CA SER A 22 7.77 -21.56 -10.44
C SER A 22 6.45 -22.21 -9.99
N GLN A 23 6.43 -23.02 -8.93
CA GLN A 23 5.20 -23.57 -8.35
C GLN A 23 4.40 -22.54 -7.52
N ALA A 24 5.04 -21.46 -7.06
CA ALA A 24 4.39 -20.39 -6.29
C ALA A 24 3.47 -19.51 -7.15
N ASP A 25 3.62 -19.54 -8.48
CA ASP A 25 2.79 -18.79 -9.45
C ASP A 25 1.35 -19.30 -9.59
N LYS A 26 0.94 -20.35 -8.87
CA LYS A 26 -0.43 -20.88 -8.93
C LYS A 26 -1.49 -19.93 -8.36
N TYR A 27 -1.09 -18.99 -7.50
CA TYR A 27 -1.99 -18.03 -6.87
C TYR A 27 -1.48 -16.60 -7.10
N HIS A 28 -2.08 -15.92 -8.08
CA HIS A 28 -1.77 -14.53 -8.35
C HIS A 28 -2.50 -13.62 -7.34
N ILE A 29 -1.73 -13.07 -6.39
CA ILE A 29 -2.19 -12.06 -5.42
C ILE A 29 -1.68 -10.70 -5.90
N SER A 30 -2.58 -9.75 -6.12
CA SER A 30 -2.25 -8.38 -6.47
C SER A 30 -2.68 -7.41 -5.37
N VAL A 31 -1.77 -6.51 -4.99
CA VAL A 31 -2.12 -5.37 -4.14
C VAL A 31 -3.00 -4.42 -4.95
N ALA A 32 -4.23 -4.20 -4.48
CA ALA A 32 -5.20 -3.34 -5.13
C ALA A 32 -5.11 -1.90 -4.61
N ASN A 33 -4.92 -1.74 -3.29
CA ASN A 33 -4.90 -0.43 -2.67
C ASN A 33 -4.07 -0.42 -1.38
N ILE A 34 -3.33 0.65 -1.16
CA ILE A 34 -2.64 0.97 0.08
C ILE A 34 -3.21 2.29 0.58
N MET A 35 -3.71 2.27 1.81
CA MET A 35 -4.21 3.44 2.53
C MET A 35 -3.14 3.90 3.52
N ALA A 36 -2.85 5.19 3.51
CA ALA A 36 -1.90 5.77 4.44
C ALA A 36 -2.32 7.16 4.92
N THR A 37 -1.79 7.53 6.07
CA THR A 37 -1.99 8.83 6.69
C THR A 37 -0.65 9.52 6.89
N PHE A 38 -0.62 10.84 6.75
CA PHE A 38 0.52 11.69 7.06
C PHE A 38 0.02 12.99 7.69
N ASP A 39 0.90 13.65 8.44
CA ASP A 39 0.67 14.96 9.02
C ASP A 39 1.42 16.02 8.19
N LEU A 40 0.86 17.23 8.08
CA LEU A 40 1.50 18.38 7.41
C LEU A 40 2.20 19.32 8.40
N ALA A 41 2.15 19.03 9.70
CA ALA A 41 2.80 19.76 10.80
C ALA A 41 2.50 21.28 10.82
N THR A 42 1.44 21.70 10.14
CA THR A 42 1.08 23.09 9.91
C THR A 42 -0.42 23.25 9.91
N LYS A 43 -0.90 24.37 10.46
CA LYS A 43 -2.31 24.72 10.41
C LYS A 43 -2.62 25.25 9.02
N ILE A 44 -3.57 24.62 8.33
CA ILE A 44 -3.96 24.99 6.96
C ILE A 44 -5.35 25.61 7.00
N ASP A 45 -5.53 26.77 6.37
CA ASP A 45 -6.87 27.31 6.12
C ASP A 45 -7.47 26.62 4.89
N LEU A 46 -8.37 25.68 5.18
CA LEU A 46 -8.94 24.81 4.16
C LEU A 46 -9.94 25.53 3.25
N LYS A 47 -10.52 26.66 3.69
CA LYS A 47 -11.42 27.47 2.85
C LYS A 47 -10.64 28.15 1.73
N GLU A 48 -9.49 28.72 2.07
CA GLU A 48 -8.62 29.39 1.10
C GLU A 48 -7.96 28.39 0.13
N LEU A 49 -7.60 27.20 0.63
CA LEU A 49 -7.04 26.14 -0.21
C LEU A 49 -8.03 25.69 -1.30
N VAL A 50 -9.30 25.44 -0.93
CA VAL A 50 -10.33 24.97 -1.88
C VAL A 50 -10.68 26.04 -2.92
N MET A 51 -10.65 27.33 -2.56
CA MET A 51 -10.94 28.42 -3.50
C MET A 51 -9.85 28.60 -4.58
N ASN A 52 -8.62 28.20 -4.28
CA ASN A 52 -7.47 28.39 -5.17
C ASN A 52 -7.02 27.10 -5.89
N ALA A 53 -7.35 25.93 -5.36
CA ALA A 53 -6.96 24.64 -5.91
C ALA A 53 -8.06 24.03 -6.78
N ARG A 54 -7.71 23.53 -7.98
CA ARG A 54 -8.69 23.03 -8.96
C ARG A 54 -9.28 21.64 -8.64
N ASN A 55 -8.49 20.76 -8.03
CA ASN A 55 -8.86 19.36 -7.76
C ASN A 55 -8.75 19.04 -6.27
N VAL A 56 -9.22 19.93 -5.40
CA VAL A 56 -9.18 19.75 -3.94
C VAL A 56 -10.57 19.91 -3.37
N GLU A 57 -11.01 18.91 -2.61
CA GLU A 57 -12.23 18.95 -1.82
C GLU A 57 -11.87 18.97 -0.33
N TYR A 58 -12.67 19.67 0.47
CA TYR A 58 -12.50 19.71 1.91
C TYR A 58 -12.95 18.41 2.57
N ASN A 59 -11.99 17.66 3.13
CA ASN A 59 -12.27 16.58 4.07
C ASN A 59 -11.36 16.75 5.31
N PRO A 60 -11.91 16.93 6.53
CA PRO A 60 -11.13 17.13 7.75
C PRO A 60 -10.28 15.93 8.15
N ARG A 61 -10.41 14.77 7.49
CA ARG A 61 -9.51 13.61 7.61
C ARG A 61 -8.71 13.47 6.32
N VAL A 62 -7.44 13.90 6.33
CA VAL A 62 -6.55 13.67 5.17
C VAL A 62 -6.12 12.21 5.17
N VAL A 63 -6.60 11.47 4.17
CA VAL A 63 -6.24 10.07 3.95
C VAL A 63 -5.74 9.93 2.52
N VAL A 64 -4.55 9.38 2.33
CA VAL A 64 -4.07 8.98 1.02
C VAL A 64 -4.64 7.61 0.72
N VAL A 65 -5.44 7.53 -0.34
CA VAL A 65 -6.06 6.30 -0.81
C VAL A 65 -5.77 6.17 -2.31
N GLY A 66 -5.42 4.98 -2.77
CA GLY A 66 -5.32 4.65 -4.19
C GLY A 66 -3.94 4.26 -4.70
N MET A 67 -2.99 3.92 -3.82
CA MET A 67 -1.64 3.52 -4.24
C MET A 67 -1.53 2.01 -4.39
N LYS A 68 -0.75 1.53 -5.37
CA LYS A 68 -0.51 0.09 -5.56
C LYS A 68 0.80 -0.35 -4.93
N ALA A 69 1.75 0.58 -4.78
CA ALA A 69 3.05 0.30 -4.20
C ALA A 69 3.39 1.27 -3.06
N VAL A 70 4.10 0.77 -2.06
CA VAL A 70 4.61 1.57 -0.93
C VAL A 70 5.48 2.77 -1.36
N PRO A 71 6.42 2.67 -2.32
CA PRO A 71 7.21 3.84 -2.74
C PRO A 71 6.39 4.95 -3.40
N GLU A 72 5.26 4.64 -4.04
CA GLU A 72 4.38 5.65 -4.65
C GLU A 72 3.76 6.56 -3.60
N LEU A 73 3.56 6.05 -2.39
CA LEU A 73 2.97 6.78 -1.29
C LEU A 73 3.82 7.99 -0.88
N GLU A 74 5.15 7.85 -0.87
CA GLU A 74 6.06 8.95 -0.55
C GLU A 74 6.02 10.05 -1.62
N ILE A 75 5.91 9.66 -2.89
CA ILE A 75 5.78 10.61 -4.01
C ILE A 75 4.47 11.40 -3.88
N VAL A 76 3.36 10.74 -3.53
CA VAL A 76 2.07 11.40 -3.34
C VAL A 76 2.08 12.32 -2.12
N ALA A 77 2.64 11.90 -1.00
CA ALA A 77 2.77 12.75 0.18
C ALA A 77 3.53 14.05 -0.14
N ARG A 78 4.65 13.95 -0.85
CA ARG A 78 5.43 15.11 -1.33
C ARG A 78 4.66 15.96 -2.35
N LYS A 79 3.83 15.33 -3.19
CA LYS A 79 2.99 16.07 -4.15
C LYS A 79 1.88 16.86 -3.45
N VAL A 80 1.25 16.29 -2.42
CA VAL A 80 0.28 17.01 -1.59
C VAL A 80 0.97 18.17 -0.86
N GLU A 81 2.16 17.94 -0.30
CA GLU A 81 2.97 19.01 0.28
C GLU A 81 3.23 20.14 -0.75
N SER A 82 3.66 19.77 -1.95
CA SER A 82 3.91 20.73 -3.02
C SER A 82 2.66 21.50 -3.44
N ILE A 83 1.48 20.85 -3.48
CA ILE A 83 0.21 21.52 -3.81
C ILE A 83 -0.16 22.53 -2.73
N VAL A 84 0.00 22.18 -1.45
CA VAL A 84 -0.27 23.10 -0.34
C VAL A 84 0.69 24.29 -0.38
N ARG A 85 1.97 24.05 -0.70
CA ARG A 85 3.01 25.10 -0.83
C ARG A 85 2.88 25.98 -2.07
N VAL A 86 2.41 25.43 -3.20
CA VAL A 86 2.29 26.15 -4.49
C VAL A 86 0.93 26.86 -4.63
N SER A 87 -0.16 26.29 -4.11
CA SER A 87 -1.48 26.96 -4.11
C SER A 87 -1.48 28.24 -3.27
N THR A 88 -0.41 28.47 -2.50
CA THR A 88 -0.27 29.55 -1.56
C THR A 88 0.80 30.54 -2.03
N LYS A 89 0.38 31.55 -2.79
CA LYS A 89 1.01 32.89 -2.70
C LYS A 89 0.90 33.50 -1.28
N ILE A 90 0.36 32.76 -0.32
CA ILE A 90 -0.21 33.18 0.96
C ILE A 90 0.36 32.24 2.04
N GLY A 91 1.59 32.46 2.49
CA GLY A 91 2.08 32.10 3.84
C GLY A 91 2.32 30.64 4.27
N PHE A 92 1.82 29.59 3.63
CA PHE A 92 1.97 28.20 4.12
C PHE A 92 3.25 27.50 3.63
N THR A 93 4.40 28.18 3.68
CA THR A 93 5.69 27.69 3.15
C THR A 93 6.32 26.55 3.96
N ALA A 94 5.84 26.32 5.19
CA ALA A 94 6.37 25.35 6.15
C ALA A 94 5.61 24.01 6.18
N ALA A 95 4.60 23.79 5.32
CA ALA A 95 3.93 22.50 5.26
C ALA A 95 4.94 21.43 4.84
N THR A 96 5.13 20.40 5.67
CA THR A 96 6.02 19.28 5.40
C THR A 96 5.31 17.99 5.76
N ALA A 97 5.30 17.03 4.84
CA ALA A 97 4.71 15.73 5.12
C ALA A 97 5.58 14.96 6.13
N GLN A 98 5.06 14.76 7.34
CA GLN A 98 5.67 14.02 8.44
C GLN A 98 4.78 12.84 8.84
N PHE A 99 5.37 11.86 9.54
CA PHE A 99 4.64 10.71 10.11
C PHE A 99 3.81 9.90 9.10
N LEU A 100 4.40 9.57 7.95
CA LEU A 100 3.77 8.68 6.98
C LEU A 100 3.60 7.27 7.57
N SER A 101 2.36 6.84 7.72
CA SER A 101 2.00 5.54 8.28
C SER A 101 0.99 4.82 7.38
N VAL A 102 1.30 3.56 7.04
CA VAL A 102 0.37 2.67 6.34
C VAL A 102 -0.71 2.22 7.32
N ARG A 103 -1.98 2.43 6.96
CA ARG A 103 -3.15 2.08 7.77
C ARG A 103 -3.78 0.78 7.32
N ASN A 104 -3.88 0.57 6.02
CA ASN A 104 -4.55 -0.58 5.45
C ASN A 104 -3.91 -0.95 4.11
N ILE A 105 -3.89 -2.24 3.80
CA ILE A 105 -3.49 -2.79 2.52
C ILE A 105 -4.62 -3.73 2.07
N THR A 106 -5.19 -3.42 0.92
CA THR A 106 -6.20 -4.24 0.25
C THR A 106 -5.54 -5.00 -0.88
N ALA A 107 -5.69 -6.32 -0.90
CA ALA A 107 -5.20 -7.19 -1.95
C ALA A 107 -6.34 -8.05 -2.51
N THR A 108 -6.22 -8.43 -3.77
CA THR A 108 -7.14 -9.33 -4.46
C THR A 108 -6.39 -10.56 -4.91
N ALA A 109 -7.00 -11.73 -4.76
CA ALA A 109 -6.43 -12.99 -5.22
C ALA A 109 -7.47 -13.76 -6.03
N LYS A 110 -7.04 -14.44 -7.09
CA LYS A 110 -7.89 -15.33 -7.88
C LYS A 110 -7.43 -16.77 -7.70
N THR A 111 -8.36 -17.64 -7.30
CA THR A 111 -8.11 -19.08 -7.28
C THR A 111 -8.44 -19.69 -8.64
N PRO A 112 -7.64 -20.66 -9.12
CA PRO A 112 -7.91 -21.32 -10.40
C PRO A 112 -9.07 -22.33 -10.36
N HIS A 113 -9.57 -22.68 -9.17
CA HIS A 113 -10.63 -23.67 -8.97
C HIS A 113 -11.81 -23.07 -8.18
N PRO A 114 -13.04 -23.59 -8.37
CA PRO A 114 -14.19 -23.19 -7.57
C PRO A 114 -14.05 -23.65 -6.12
N ILE A 115 -14.54 -22.84 -5.18
CA ILE A 115 -14.51 -23.12 -3.75
C ILE A 115 -15.94 -23.34 -3.26
N ARG A 116 -16.15 -24.40 -2.50
CA ARG A 116 -17.45 -24.72 -1.89
C ARG A 116 -17.59 -24.00 -0.54
N LEU A 117 -18.34 -22.91 -0.52
CA LEU A 117 -18.44 -22.02 0.65
C LEU A 117 -19.23 -22.64 1.82
N GLU A 118 -20.17 -23.55 1.57
CA GLU A 118 -20.98 -24.15 2.64
C GLU A 118 -20.13 -25.06 3.55
N GLY A 119 -19.15 -25.77 2.97
CA GLY A 119 -18.22 -26.62 3.72
C GLY A 119 -17.33 -25.80 4.65
N ILE A 120 -16.81 -24.67 4.15
CA ILE A 120 -15.99 -23.75 4.94
C ILE A 120 -16.79 -23.14 6.09
N LEU A 121 -18.03 -22.69 5.82
CA LEU A 121 -18.89 -22.13 6.86
C LEU A 121 -19.20 -23.15 7.96
N THR A 122 -19.44 -24.41 7.59
CA THR A 122 -19.76 -25.47 8.56
C THR A 122 -18.55 -25.81 9.44
N GLN A 123 -17.34 -25.83 8.88
CA GLN A 123 -16.12 -26.20 9.60
C GLN A 123 -15.46 -25.01 10.34
N HIS A 124 -15.63 -23.78 9.85
CA HIS A 124 -14.98 -22.57 10.36
C HIS A 124 -15.97 -21.45 10.65
N SER A 125 -17.11 -21.78 11.26
CA SER A 125 -18.17 -20.81 11.59
C SER A 125 -17.72 -19.68 12.53
N SER A 126 -16.68 -19.89 13.33
CA SER A 126 -16.16 -18.88 14.26
C SER A 126 -15.41 -17.73 13.57
N PHE A 127 -14.95 -17.93 12.34
CA PHE A 127 -14.10 -16.96 11.61
C PHE A 127 -14.72 -16.50 10.30
N CYS A 128 -15.69 -17.25 9.76
CA CYS A 128 -16.32 -16.97 8.48
C CYS A 128 -17.79 -16.63 8.68
N THR A 129 -18.25 -15.56 8.03
CA THR A 129 -19.66 -15.21 7.91
C THR A 129 -19.98 -15.09 6.43
N VAL A 130 -20.94 -15.87 5.95
CA VAL A 130 -21.44 -15.81 4.57
C VAL A 130 -22.94 -15.51 4.64
N SER A 131 -23.33 -14.34 4.14
CA SER A 131 -24.73 -13.96 3.95
C SER A 131 -25.09 -14.25 2.50
N VAL A 132 -26.05 -15.16 2.28
CA VAL A 132 -26.59 -15.49 0.95
C VAL A 132 -27.74 -14.55 0.61
#